data_AF-A0A1Q7T3C3-F1
#
_entry.id   AF-A0A1Q7T3C3-F1
#
_cell.length_a   1.000
_cell.length_b   1.000
_cell.length_c   1.000
_cell.angle_alpha   90.00
_cell.angle_beta   90.00
_cell.angle_gamma   90.00
#
_symmetry.space_group_name_H-M   'P 1'
#
loop_
_entity.id
_entity.type
_entity.pdbx_description
1 polymer ?
#
loop_
_entity_poly.entity_id
_entity_poly.type
_entity_poly.pdbx_seq_one_letter_code
_entity_poly.pdbx_strand_id
1 'polypeptide(L)'
;MDERQRYEQGMKVRRAVLGDAHVDASLKNRTEFDEALQDLITRYAWGEIWSRPGLPRQTRSMLTLAMMVALNRPEELRLHLRAALNNGVTREEIREVLLQTAI
;
A
#
# COMPACT_ATOMS: atom_id res chain seq x y z
N MET A 1 7.61 14.24 -14.44
CA MET A 1 8.43 13.56 -13.43
C MET A 1 9.18 12.46 -14.13
N ASP A 2 10.51 12.45 -14.04
CA ASP A 2 11.31 11.35 -14.60
C ASP A 2 11.22 10.08 -13.73
N GLU A 3 11.80 8.97 -14.19
CA GLU A 3 11.70 7.69 -13.48
C GLU A 3 12.34 7.71 -12.09
N ARG A 4 13.44 8.45 -11.92
CA ARG A 4 14.14 8.57 -10.64
C ARG A 4 13.30 9.36 -9.64
N GLN A 5 12.77 10.50 -10.05
CA GLN A 5 11.87 11.31 -9.24
C GLN A 5 10.62 10.50 -8.84
N ARG A 6 10.07 9.70 -9.77
CA ARG A 6 8.92 8.82 -9.49
C ARG A 6 9.28 7.73 -8.48
N TYR A 7 10.47 7.16 -8.56
CA TYR A 7 10.96 6.20 -7.56
C TYR A 7 11.12 6.85 -6.18
N GLU A 8 11.75 8.02 -6.10
CA GLU A 8 11.97 8.73 -4.84
C GLU A 8 10.64 9.14 -4.17
N GLN A 9 9.68 9.64 -4.97
CA GLN A 9 8.32 9.90 -4.51
C GLN A 9 7.62 8.62 -4.05
N GLY A 10 7.74 7.55 -4.85
CA GLY A 10 7.20 6.24 -4.53
C GLY A 10 7.72 5.71 -3.21
N MET A 11 9.01 5.86 -2.93
CA MET A 11 9.56 5.44 -1.66
C MET A 11 9.04 6.23 -0.47
N LYS A 12 8.87 7.54 -0.61
CA LYS A 12 8.25 8.37 0.45
C LYS A 12 6.82 7.91 0.75
N VAL A 13 6.02 7.66 -0.28
CA VAL A 13 4.64 7.18 -0.11
C VAL A 13 4.60 5.77 0.44
N ARG A 14 5.39 4.84 -0.10
CA ARG A 14 5.48 3.44 0.36
C ARG A 14 5.81 3.36 1.85
N ARG A 15 6.77 4.17 2.33
CA ARG A 15 7.14 4.27 3.75
C ARG A 15 6.00 4.83 4.60
N ALA A 16 5.37 5.91 4.16
CA ALA A 16 4.25 6.50 4.87
C ALA A 16 3.06 5.53 5.00
N VAL A 17 2.83 4.68 3.99
CA VAL A 17 1.72 3.72 3.99
C VAL A 17 2.07 2.44 4.74
N LEU A 18 3.17 1.76 4.36
CA LEU A 18 3.52 0.44 4.90
C LEU A 18 4.36 0.49 6.19
N GLY A 19 4.93 1.65 6.51
CA GLY A 19 5.84 1.84 7.65
C GLY A 19 7.30 1.52 7.31
N ASP A 20 8.22 2.25 7.95
CA ASP A 20 9.66 2.14 7.68
C ASP A 20 10.19 0.73 7.92
N ALA A 21 9.84 0.10 9.05
CA ALA A 21 10.31 -1.24 9.39
C ALA A 21 9.95 -2.30 8.33
N HIS A 22 8.74 -2.21 7.75
CA HIS A 22 8.33 -3.13 6.69
C HIS A 22 9.11 -2.87 5.39
N VAL A 23 9.27 -1.60 5.02
CA VAL A 23 10.01 -1.21 3.83
C VAL A 23 11.48 -1.61 3.93
N ASP A 24 12.12 -1.35 5.07
CA ASP A 24 13.52 -1.70 5.31
C ASP A 24 13.73 -3.22 5.24
N ALA A 25 12.82 -4.00 5.83
CA ALA A 25 12.85 -5.46 5.71
C ALA A 25 12.70 -5.92 4.25
N SER A 26 11.79 -5.31 3.48
CA SER A 26 11.60 -5.62 2.06
C SER A 26 12.83 -5.28 1.22
N LEU A 27 13.51 -4.15 1.51
CA LEU A 27 14.73 -3.75 0.81
C LEU A 27 15.91 -4.66 1.17
N LYS A 28 16.02 -5.05 2.44
CA LYS A 28 17.07 -5.96 2.92
C LYS A 28 16.95 -7.36 2.29
N ASN A 29 15.72 -7.84 2.11
CA ASN A 29 15.45 -9.16 1.55
C ASN A 29 15.32 -9.16 0.02
N ARG A 30 15.55 -8.02 -0.64
CA ARG A 30 15.53 -7.91 -2.10
C ARG A 30 16.66 -8.75 -2.69
N THR A 31 16.34 -9.46 -3.76
CA THR A 31 17.24 -10.29 -4.55
C THR A 31 17.38 -9.72 -5.96
N GLU A 32 18.36 -10.20 -6.72
CA GLU A 32 18.50 -9.85 -8.14
C GLU A 32 17.24 -10.27 -8.94
N PHE A 33 16.60 -11.37 -8.57
CA PHE A 33 15.42 -11.90 -9.25
C PHE A 33 14.20 -10.96 -9.15
N ASP A 34 13.94 -10.37 -7.97
CA ASP A 34 12.75 -9.55 -7.73
C ASP A 34 13.02 -8.03 -7.77
N GLU A 35 14.26 -7.60 -8.01
CA GLU A 35 14.64 -6.19 -8.05
C GLU A 35 13.82 -5.38 -9.06
N ALA A 36 13.69 -5.88 -10.29
CA ALA A 36 12.92 -5.20 -11.34
C ALA A 36 11.44 -5.04 -10.96
N LEU A 37 10.86 -6.03 -10.26
CA LEU A 37 9.48 -5.96 -9.80
C LEU A 37 9.32 -4.96 -8.64
N GLN A 38 10.24 -4.96 -7.68
CA GLN A 38 10.25 -4.02 -6.56
C GLN A 38 10.39 -2.57 -7.06
N ASP A 39 11.24 -2.33 -8.05
CA ASP A 39 11.39 -1.05 -8.71
C ASP A 39 10.10 -0.61 -9.41
N LEU A 40 9.51 -1.48 -10.23
CA LEU A 40 8.26 -1.21 -10.94
C LEU A 40 7.13 -0.85 -9.96
N ILE A 41 6.94 -1.64 -8.90
CA ILE A 41 5.93 -1.41 -7.87
C ILE A 41 6.18 -0.08 -7.16
N THR A 42 7.44 0.20 -6.81
CA THR A 42 7.83 1.47 -6.16
C THR A 42 7.46 2.66 -7.03
N ARG A 43 7.81 2.65 -8.32
CA ARG A 43 7.50 3.75 -9.24
C ARG A 43 6.01 3.88 -9.51
N TYR A 44 5.33 2.80 -9.87
CA TYR A 44 3.97 2.91 -10.39
C TYR A 44 2.88 2.81 -9.32
N ALA A 45 2.94 1.82 -8.43
CA ALA A 45 1.93 1.74 -7.38
C ALA A 45 2.06 2.95 -6.45
N TRP A 46 3.26 3.17 -5.90
CA TRP A 46 3.46 4.19 -4.87
C TRP A 46 3.76 5.57 -5.44
N GLY A 47 4.61 5.65 -6.46
CA GLY A 47 5.07 6.91 -7.06
C GLY A 47 4.03 7.56 -7.96
N GLU A 48 3.20 6.78 -8.65
CA GLU A 48 2.18 7.27 -9.58
C GLU A 48 0.76 7.17 -8.99
N ILE A 49 0.27 5.98 -8.65
CA ILE A 49 -1.17 5.81 -8.34
C ILE A 49 -1.54 6.29 -6.92
N TRP A 50 -0.78 5.88 -5.91
CA TRP A 50 -1.04 6.26 -4.51
C TRP A 50 -0.72 7.72 -4.21
N SER A 51 0.09 8.36 -5.04
CA SER A 51 0.48 9.76 -4.89
C SER A 51 -0.45 10.75 -5.61
N ARG A 52 -1.32 10.26 -6.50
CA ARG A 52 -2.23 11.10 -7.27
C ARG A 52 -3.23 11.86 -6.39
N PRO A 53 -3.49 13.14 -6.70
CA PRO A 53 -4.61 13.86 -6.13
C PRO A 53 -5.92 13.23 -6.62
N GLY A 54 -6.95 13.26 -5.78
CA GLY A 54 -8.29 12.76 -6.13
C GLY A 54 -8.94 11.97 -5.00
N LEU A 55 -8.23 10.95 -4.48
CA LEU A 55 -8.67 10.19 -3.31
C LEU A 55 -7.70 10.36 -2.15
N PRO A 56 -8.20 10.71 -0.95
CA PRO A 56 -7.41 10.66 0.29
C PRO A 56 -6.83 9.26 0.52
N ARG A 57 -5.68 9.19 1.20
CA ARG A 57 -5.02 7.91 1.50
C ARG A 57 -5.90 6.96 2.32
N GLN A 58 -6.72 7.50 3.23
CA GLN A 58 -7.71 6.74 4.00
C GLN A 58 -8.67 5.98 3.09
N THR A 59 -9.27 6.68 2.13
CA THR A 59 -10.19 6.10 1.15
C THR A 59 -9.50 5.04 0.29
N ARG A 60 -8.27 5.29 -0.17
CA ARG A 60 -7.49 4.29 -0.93
C ARG A 60 -7.20 3.03 -0.11
N SER A 61 -6.87 3.20 1.17
CA SER A 61 -6.69 2.08 2.09
C SER A 61 -7.97 1.27 2.26
N MET A 62 -9.11 1.91 2.51
CA MET A 62 -10.40 1.22 2.64
C MET A 62 -10.78 0.44 1.37
N LEU A 63 -10.60 1.05 0.19
CA LEU A 63 -10.82 0.35 -1.09
C LEU A 63 -9.88 -0.84 -1.26
N THR A 64 -8.61 -0.69 -0.87
CA THR A 64 -7.63 -1.78 -0.93
C THR A 64 -8.03 -2.94 -0.01
N LEU A 65 -8.48 -2.66 1.21
CA LEU A 65 -8.99 -3.67 2.14
C LEU A 65 -10.16 -4.44 1.51
N ALA A 66 -11.14 -3.71 0.97
CA ALA A 66 -12.30 -4.32 0.32
C ALA A 66 -11.91 -5.24 -0.84
N MET A 67 -10.98 -4.78 -1.71
CA MET A 67 -10.46 -5.59 -2.81
C MET A 67 -9.69 -6.82 -2.32
N MET A 68 -8.88 -6.72 -1.26
CA MET A 68 -8.12 -7.87 -0.74
C MET A 68 -9.03 -8.93 -0.14
N VAL A 69 -10.14 -8.54 0.49
CA VAL A 69 -11.19 -9.47 0.92
C VAL A 69 -11.85 -10.13 -0.28
N ALA A 70 -12.35 -9.34 -1.23
CA ALA A 70 -13.07 -9.84 -2.41
C ALA A 70 -12.21 -10.78 -3.29
N LEU A 71 -10.90 -10.54 -3.38
CA LEU A 71 -9.94 -11.33 -4.16
C LEU A 71 -9.35 -12.52 -3.38
N ASN A 72 -9.77 -12.74 -2.13
CA ASN A 72 -9.26 -13.76 -1.22
C ASN A 72 -7.71 -13.73 -1.09
N ARG A 73 -7.16 -12.55 -0.74
CA ARG A 73 -5.71 -12.32 -0.57
C ARG A 73 -5.35 -12.08 0.89
N PRO A 74 -5.31 -13.13 1.74
CA PRO A 74 -5.15 -12.97 3.19
C PRO A 74 -3.81 -12.37 3.61
N GLU A 75 -2.74 -12.69 2.88
CA GLU A 75 -1.40 -12.14 3.13
C GLU A 75 -1.34 -10.63 2.93
N GLU A 76 -1.87 -10.16 1.79
CA GLU A 76 -1.97 -8.74 1.45
C GLU A 76 -2.98 -8.03 2.35
N LEU A 77 -4.10 -8.68 2.68
CA LEU A 77 -5.08 -8.13 3.63
C LEU A 77 -4.43 -7.84 4.97
N ARG A 78 -3.63 -8.77 5.51
CA ARG A 78 -2.91 -8.57 6.77
C ARG A 78 -1.91 -7.41 6.70
N LEU A 79 -1.19 -7.26 5.59
CA LEU A 79 -0.31 -6.11 5.38
C LEU A 79 -1.11 -4.80 5.36
N HIS A 80 -2.16 -4.75 4.56
CA HIS A 80 -2.94 -3.54 4.34
C HIS A 80 -3.81 -3.14 5.54
N LEU A 81 -4.20 -4.07 6.41
CA LEU A 81 -4.86 -3.75 7.69
C LEU A 81 -3.96 -2.87 8.59
N ARG A 82 -2.66 -3.17 8.66
CA ARG A 82 -1.70 -2.35 9.40
C ARG A 82 -1.46 -1.01 8.69
N ALA A 83 -1.32 -1.05 7.37
CA ALA A 83 -1.09 0.14 6.56
C ALA A 83 -2.27 1.14 6.58
N ALA A 84 -3.50 0.64 6.69
CA ALA A 84 -4.69 1.49 6.80
C ALA A 84 -4.64 2.39 8.04
N LEU A 85 -4.16 1.88 9.17
CA LEU A 85 -3.98 2.66 10.39
C LEU A 85 -2.95 3.79 10.20
N ASN A 86 -1.83 3.53 9.50
CA ASN A 86 -0.82 4.55 9.20
C ASN A 86 -1.38 5.69 8.32
N ASN A 87 -2.35 5.37 7.47
CA ASN A 87 -3.05 6.36 6.65
C ASN A 87 -4.17 7.07 7.41
N GLY A 88 -4.43 6.74 8.68
CA GLY A 88 -5.44 7.36 9.52
C GLY A 88 -6.84 6.78 9.36
N VAL A 89 -6.98 5.55 8.85
CA VAL A 89 -8.25 4.80 8.90
C VAL A 89 -8.42 4.28 10.32
N THR A 90 -9.59 4.50 10.91
CA THR A 90 -9.90 4.05 12.28
C THR A 90 -10.24 2.57 12.32
N ARG A 91 -10.20 1.95 13.52
CA ARG A 91 -10.60 0.54 13.68
C ARG A 91 -12.09 0.35 13.37
N GLU A 92 -12.89 1.36 13.67
CA GLU A 92 -14.32 1.42 13.39
C GLU A 92 -14.57 1.44 11.88
N GLU A 93 -13.88 2.30 11.12
CA GLU A 93 -13.98 2.31 9.65
C GLU A 93 -13.52 0.98 9.02
N ILE A 94 -12.43 0.39 9.51
CA ILE A 94 -11.99 -0.94 9.07
C ILE A 94 -13.09 -1.98 9.32
N ARG A 95 -13.73 -1.95 10.50
CA ARG A 95 -14.84 -2.86 10.82
C ARG A 95 -16.00 -2.67 9.84
N GLU A 96 -16.39 -1.44 9.53
CA GLU A 96 -17.47 -1.17 8.56
C GLU A 96 -17.14 -1.71 7.16
N VAL A 97 -15.89 -1.57 6.69
CA VAL A 97 -15.45 -2.16 5.42
C VAL A 97 -15.57 -3.69 5.44
N LEU A 98 -15.13 -4.34 6.51
CA LEU A 98 -15.18 -5.80 6.63
C LEU A 98 -16.63 -6.31 6.67
N LEU A 99 -17.51 -5.64 7.41
CA LEU A 99 -18.95 -5.96 7.43
C LEU A 99 -19.57 -5.83 6.03
N GLN A 100 -19.26 -4.74 5.31
CA GLN A 100 -19.76 -4.52 3.95
C GLN A 100 -19.30 -5.61 2.96
N THR A 101 -18.09 -6.13 3.12
CA THR A 101 -17.53 -7.16 2.22
C THR A 101 -17.95 -8.59 2.56
N ALA A 102 -18.65 -8.79 3.68
CA ALA A 102 -19.08 -10.11 4.13
C ALA A 102 -20.36 -10.62 3.45
N ILE A 103 -21.07 -9.77 2.70
CA ILE A 103 -22.37 -10.05 2.07
C ILE A 103 -22.26 -9.96 0.54
#